data_AF-J0RZ13-F1
#
_entry.id   AF-J0RZ13-F1
#
_cell.length_a   1.000
_cell.length_b   1.000
_cell.length_c   1.000
_cell.angle_alpha   90.00
_cell.angle_beta   90.00
_cell.angle_gamma   90.00
#
_symmetry.space_group_name_H-M   'P 1'
#
loop_
_entity.id
_entity.type
_entity.pdbx_description
1 polymer ?
#
loop_
_entity_poly.entity_id
_entity_poly.type
_entity_poly.pdbx_seq_one_letter_code
_entity_poly.pdbx_strand_id
1 'polypeptide(L)'
;MGRVEKYFEAYIERIRPAFEGMDRETAHAVASALLGFKFGLYGNAVTRADTALEQLAAAAMPQALLAALRILRTRAADLKSAVIVSASLPDFAPEDREYLAMDLPADLIEDAPTYTLDNALLLLYAVGLIASPDDEQALDEHRGFPLQILGSYRKPLDL
;
A
#
# COMPACT_ATOMS: atom_id res chain seq x y z
N MET A 1 -21.24 -10.52 -2.67
CA MET A 1 -19.80 -10.30 -2.44
C MET A 1 -19.00 -11.18 -3.39
N GLY A 2 -18.25 -10.57 -4.31
CA GLY A 2 -17.40 -11.25 -5.29
C GLY A 2 -16.22 -11.97 -4.63
N ARG A 3 -15.56 -12.89 -5.35
CA ARG A 3 -14.38 -13.63 -4.84
C ARG A 3 -13.22 -12.68 -4.46
N VAL A 4 -12.99 -11.65 -5.27
CA VAL A 4 -11.96 -10.62 -5.04
C VAL A 4 -12.24 -9.81 -3.76
N GLU A 5 -13.50 -9.41 -3.54
CA GLU A 5 -13.90 -8.69 -2.32
C GLU A 5 -13.65 -9.55 -1.08
N LYS A 6 -14.05 -10.83 -1.11
CA LYS A 6 -13.79 -11.75 0.01
C LYS A 6 -12.30 -11.95 0.27
N TYR A 7 -11.49 -12.02 -0.78
CA TYR A 7 -10.03 -12.10 -0.65
C TYR A 7 -9.47 -10.85 0.03
N PHE A 8 -9.95 -9.66 -0.36
CA PHE A 8 -9.50 -8.41 0.22
C PHE A 8 -9.90 -8.26 1.69
N GLU A 9 -11.13 -8.63 2.08
CA GLU A 9 -11.52 -8.65 3.50
C GLU A 9 -10.66 -9.63 4.31
N ALA A 10 -10.46 -10.85 3.79
CA ALA A 10 -9.63 -11.84 4.46
C ALA A 10 -8.19 -11.34 4.64
N TYR A 11 -7.68 -10.57 3.67
CA TYR A 11 -6.39 -9.90 3.77
C TYR A 11 -6.36 -8.85 4.88
N ILE A 12 -7.35 -7.94 4.93
CA ILE A 12 -7.44 -6.90 5.97
C ILE A 12 -7.49 -7.55 7.36
N GLU A 13 -8.36 -8.55 7.56
CA GLU A 13 -8.48 -9.24 8.85
C GLU A 13 -7.20 -9.97 9.26
N ARG A 14 -6.45 -10.50 8.29
CA ARG A 14 -5.18 -11.18 8.55
C ARG A 14 -4.10 -10.23 9.09
N ILE A 15 -4.01 -9.01 8.56
CA ILE A 15 -2.98 -8.05 8.97
C ILE A 15 -3.44 -7.11 10.10
N ARG A 16 -4.75 -7.02 10.37
CA ARG A 16 -5.35 -6.15 11.40
C ARG A 16 -4.61 -6.16 12.75
N PRO A 17 -4.28 -7.32 13.34
CA PRO A 17 -3.63 -7.35 14.66
C PRO A 17 -2.28 -6.65 14.71
N ALA A 18 -1.57 -6.54 13.57
CA ALA A 18 -0.27 -5.89 13.50
C ALA A 18 -0.35 -4.36 13.44
N PHE A 19 -1.51 -3.80 13.07
CA PHE A 19 -1.66 -2.37 12.78
C PHE A 19 -2.74 -1.66 13.61
N GLU A 20 -3.59 -2.38 14.36
CA GLU A 20 -4.66 -1.80 15.19
C GLU A 20 -4.14 -0.85 16.28
N GLY A 21 -2.90 -1.03 16.75
CA GLY A 21 -2.26 -0.18 17.75
C GLY A 21 -1.56 1.08 17.20
N MET A 22 -1.67 1.35 15.90
CA MET A 22 -1.03 2.50 15.27
C MET A 22 -1.67 3.82 15.74
N ASP A 23 -0.86 4.83 15.98
CA ASP A 23 -1.36 6.13 16.35
C ASP A 23 -2.14 6.78 15.19
N ARG A 24 -3.15 7.58 15.53
CA ARG A 24 -4.06 8.18 14.54
C ARG A 24 -3.36 9.15 13.59
N GLU A 25 -2.34 9.87 14.06
CA GLU A 25 -1.65 10.87 13.25
C GLU A 25 -0.82 10.21 12.14
N THR A 26 -0.11 9.14 12.50
CA THR A 26 0.62 8.27 11.59
C THR A 26 -0.31 7.56 10.62
N ALA A 27 -1.42 7.00 11.12
CA ALA A 27 -2.41 6.34 10.27
C ALA A 27 -3.03 7.31 9.25
N HIS A 28 -3.34 8.54 9.67
CA HIS A 28 -3.81 9.59 8.79
C HIS A 28 -2.76 10.00 7.75
N ALA A 29 -1.48 10.10 8.14
CA ALA A 29 -0.40 10.39 7.21
C ALA A 29 -0.25 9.29 6.15
N VAL A 30 -0.36 8.01 6.54
CA VAL A 30 -0.37 6.86 5.63
C VAL A 30 -1.53 6.92 4.64
N ALA A 31 -2.76 7.09 5.13
CA ALA A 31 -3.96 7.16 4.29
C ALA A 31 -3.92 8.37 3.35
N SER A 32 -3.48 9.53 3.85
CA SER A 32 -3.30 10.75 3.06
C SER A 32 -2.25 10.60 1.96
N ALA A 33 -1.14 9.90 2.22
CA ALA A 33 -0.12 9.63 1.21
C ALA A 33 -0.69 8.78 0.07
N LEU A 34 -1.43 7.73 0.42
CA LEU A 34 -2.09 6.83 -0.52
C LEU A 34 -3.15 7.55 -1.36
N LEU A 35 -4.08 8.28 -0.72
CA LEU A 35 -5.12 9.01 -1.42
C LEU A 35 -4.50 10.09 -2.33
N GLY A 36 -3.47 10.80 -1.85
CA GLY A 36 -2.70 11.75 -2.64
C GLY A 36 -2.10 11.10 -3.90
N PHE A 37 -1.52 9.90 -3.77
CA PHE A 37 -1.00 9.15 -4.91
C PHE A 37 -2.10 8.77 -5.91
N LYS A 38 -3.21 8.20 -5.40
CA LYS A 38 -4.36 7.79 -6.21
C LYS A 38 -4.96 8.94 -7.02
N PHE A 39 -5.01 10.15 -6.45
CA PHE A 39 -5.55 11.33 -7.14
C PHE A 39 -4.54 12.06 -8.02
N GLY A 40 -3.32 11.54 -8.18
CA GLY A 40 -2.27 12.19 -8.97
C GLY A 40 -1.65 13.42 -8.30
N LEU A 41 -1.92 13.66 -7.01
CA LEU A 41 -1.32 14.71 -6.21
C LEU A 41 0.06 14.26 -5.69
N TYR A 42 0.95 13.87 -6.60
CA TYR A 42 2.20 13.20 -6.26
C TYR A 42 3.12 14.02 -5.35
N GLY A 43 3.11 15.35 -5.46
CA GLY A 43 3.81 16.23 -4.52
C GLY A 43 3.33 16.07 -3.07
N ASN A 44 2.02 15.98 -2.88
CA ASN A 44 1.43 15.75 -1.56
C ASN A 44 1.68 14.32 -1.08
N ALA A 45 1.60 13.34 -1.98
CA ALA A 45 1.90 11.94 -1.67
C ALA A 45 3.33 11.77 -1.13
N VAL A 46 4.32 12.41 -1.75
CA VAL A 46 5.72 12.41 -1.27
C VAL A 46 5.80 13.04 0.12
N THR A 47 5.28 14.24 0.31
CA THR A 47 5.35 14.94 1.62
C THR A 47 4.69 14.12 2.73
N ARG A 48 3.51 13.55 2.47
CA ARG A 48 2.79 12.74 3.47
C ARG A 48 3.50 11.41 3.76
N ALA A 49 4.08 10.78 2.73
CA ALA A 49 4.88 9.58 2.94
C ALA A 49 6.15 9.87 3.77
N ASP A 50 6.81 11.02 3.55
CA ASP A 50 7.95 11.44 4.37
C ASP A 50 7.54 11.68 5.83
N THR A 51 6.43 12.37 6.07
CA THR A 51 5.88 12.54 7.44
C THR A 51 5.58 11.20 8.11
N ALA A 52 4.90 10.28 7.41
CA ALA A 52 4.59 8.96 7.95
C ALA A 52 5.87 8.17 8.27
N LEU A 53 6.89 8.22 7.40
CA LEU A 53 8.17 7.54 7.64
C LEU A 53 8.92 8.10 8.86
N GLU A 54 8.89 9.42 9.07
CA GLU A 54 9.49 10.06 10.25
C GLU A 54 8.79 9.65 11.55
N GLN A 55 7.45 9.62 11.54
CA GLN A 55 6.66 9.19 12.69
C GLN A 55 6.88 7.70 13.00
N LEU A 56 6.89 6.87 11.97
CA LEU A 56 7.13 5.42 12.10
C LEU A 56 8.55 5.09 12.56
N ALA A 57 9.54 5.94 12.31
CA ALA A 57 10.89 5.72 12.82
C ALA A 57 10.96 5.72 14.35
N ALA A 58 10.02 6.39 15.02
CA ALA A 58 9.90 6.39 16.48
C ALA A 58 9.00 5.25 17.01
N ALA A 59 8.26 4.55 16.14
CA ALA A 59 7.30 3.52 16.49
C ALA A 59 7.83 2.12 16.15
N ALA A 60 7.48 1.13 16.97
CA ALA A 60 7.76 -0.27 16.67
C ALA A 60 6.67 -0.83 15.73
N MET A 61 6.79 -0.54 14.43
CA MET A 61 5.87 -1.03 13.39
C MET A 61 6.55 -2.03 12.45
N PRO A 62 5.78 -2.92 11.79
CA PRO A 62 6.31 -3.87 10.81
C PRO A 62 7.11 -3.17 9.69
N GLN A 63 8.25 -3.74 9.30
CA GLN A 63 9.11 -3.18 8.25
C GLN A 63 8.40 -3.09 6.89
N ALA A 64 7.46 -3.99 6.63
CA ALA A 64 6.63 -3.97 5.43
C ALA A 64 5.91 -2.64 5.20
N LEU A 65 5.45 -1.97 6.27
CA LEU A 65 4.80 -0.66 6.15
C LEU A 65 5.80 0.42 5.70
N LEU A 66 7.02 0.41 6.26
CA LEU A 66 8.07 1.33 5.88
C LEU A 66 8.51 1.09 4.43
N ALA A 67 8.62 -0.18 4.01
CA ALA A 67 8.90 -0.56 2.64
C ALA A 67 7.82 -0.04 1.69
N ALA A 68 6.54 -0.26 2.01
CA ALA A 68 5.42 0.20 1.20
C ALA A 68 5.38 1.72 1.05
N LEU A 69 5.61 2.47 2.13
CA LEU A 69 5.72 3.93 2.08
C LEU A 69 6.89 4.39 1.21
N ARG A 70 8.06 3.75 1.31
CA ARG A 70 9.24 4.08 0.48
C ARG A 70 8.98 3.81 -0.99
N ILE A 71 8.29 2.70 -1.32
CA ILE A 71 7.88 2.36 -2.68
C ILE A 71 6.95 3.43 -3.25
N LEU A 72 5.86 3.74 -2.53
CA LEU A 72 4.91 4.78 -2.93
C LEU A 72 5.58 6.13 -3.11
N ARG A 73 6.43 6.52 -2.16
CA ARG A 73 7.17 7.79 -2.18
C ARG A 73 8.10 7.89 -3.38
N THR A 74 8.89 6.85 -3.65
CA THR A 74 9.82 6.81 -4.80
C THR A 74 9.01 6.93 -6.10
N ARG A 75 7.94 6.15 -6.23
CA ARG A 75 7.10 6.21 -7.41
C ARG A 75 6.43 7.57 -7.61
N ALA A 76 5.92 8.17 -6.53
CA ALA A 76 5.33 9.50 -6.57
C ALA A 76 6.36 10.57 -6.98
N ALA A 77 7.58 10.49 -6.47
CA ALA A 77 8.67 11.41 -6.81
C ALA A 77 9.06 11.32 -8.30
N ASP A 78 9.14 10.11 -8.85
CA ASP A 78 9.43 9.87 -10.26
C ASP A 78 8.32 10.45 -11.16
N LEU A 79 7.05 10.19 -10.81
CA LEU A 79 5.88 10.71 -11.54
C LEU A 79 5.81 12.25 -11.47
N LYS A 80 6.07 12.83 -10.30
CA LYS A 80 6.15 14.30 -10.12
C LYS A 80 7.22 14.93 -11.01
N SER A 81 8.35 14.25 -11.16
CA SER A 81 9.52 14.76 -11.89
C SER A 81 9.48 14.44 -13.38
N ALA A 82 8.39 13.82 -13.86
CA ALA A 82 8.23 13.34 -15.24
C ALA A 82 9.42 12.47 -15.71
N VAL A 83 10.01 11.70 -14.78
CA VAL A 83 11.18 10.88 -15.06
C VAL A 83 10.75 9.68 -15.90
N ILE A 84 11.33 9.56 -17.10
CA ILE A 84 11.05 8.47 -18.06
C ILE A 84 11.74 7.16 -17.64
N VAL A 85 12.86 7.24 -16.91
CA VAL A 85 13.63 6.09 -16.42
C VAL A 85 13.66 6.15 -14.89
N SER A 86 12.69 5.47 -14.26
CA SER A 86 12.58 5.37 -12.80
C SER A 86 13.88 4.86 -12.18
N ALA A 87 14.23 5.38 -11.00
CA ALA A 87 15.12 4.65 -10.11
C ALA A 87 14.48 3.29 -9.81
N SER A 88 15.29 2.23 -9.65
CA SER A 88 14.74 0.93 -9.23
C SER A 88 13.92 1.14 -7.97
N LEU A 89 12.64 0.73 -8.00
CA LEU A 89 11.80 0.81 -6.80
C LEU A 89 12.49 0.02 -5.68
N PRO A 90 12.40 0.49 -4.43
CA PRO A 90 12.68 -0.36 -3.28
C PRO A 90 11.85 -1.63 -3.36
N ASP A 91 12.33 -2.72 -2.77
CA ASP A 91 11.60 -3.98 -2.76
C ASP A 91 11.28 -4.42 -1.32
N PHE A 92 10.33 -5.33 -1.20
CA PHE A 92 9.99 -5.96 0.07
C PHE A 92 11.04 -7.00 0.47
N ALA A 93 11.33 -7.08 1.75
CA ALA A 93 12.19 -8.13 2.29
C ALA A 93 11.41 -9.47 2.36
N PRO A 94 12.08 -10.63 2.39
CA PRO A 94 11.41 -11.92 2.56
C PRO A 94 10.52 -11.99 3.80
N GLU A 95 10.89 -11.30 4.87
CA GLU A 95 10.14 -11.21 6.13
C GLU A 95 8.84 -10.43 5.98
N ASP A 96 8.76 -9.51 5.00
CA ASP A 96 7.58 -8.68 4.78
C ASP A 96 6.42 -9.44 4.13
N ARG A 97 6.67 -10.64 3.59
CA ARG A 97 5.69 -11.47 2.87
C ARG A 97 4.43 -11.74 3.69
N GLU A 98 4.57 -11.87 5.02
CA GLU A 98 3.41 -12.08 5.90
C GLU A 98 2.46 -10.88 5.93
N TYR A 99 2.85 -9.69 5.47
CA TYR A 99 1.99 -8.50 5.41
C TYR A 99 1.49 -8.19 3.99
N LEU A 100 2.01 -8.87 2.96
CA LEU A 100 1.65 -8.61 1.57
C LEU A 100 0.30 -9.24 1.22
N ALA A 101 -0.46 -8.55 0.38
CA ALA A 101 -1.74 -9.05 -0.11
C ALA A 101 -1.55 -10.19 -1.13
N MET A 102 -0.45 -10.16 -1.88
CA MET A 102 -0.12 -11.12 -2.93
C MET A 102 1.27 -11.70 -2.66
N ASP A 103 1.40 -13.02 -2.75
CA ASP A 103 2.66 -13.77 -2.66
C ASP A 103 2.76 -14.74 -3.85
N LEU A 104 2.84 -14.17 -5.05
CA LEU A 104 3.03 -14.91 -6.29
C LEU A 104 4.50 -15.31 -6.45
N PRO A 105 4.77 -16.52 -6.98
CA PRO A 105 6.12 -16.92 -7.34
C PRO A 105 6.60 -16.10 -8.55
N ALA A 106 7.92 -15.88 -8.64
CA ALA A 106 8.52 -14.94 -9.58
C ALA A 106 8.27 -15.27 -11.07
N ASP A 107 8.00 -16.54 -11.39
CA ASP A 107 7.64 -17.01 -12.72
C ASP A 107 6.22 -16.60 -13.16
N LEU A 108 5.35 -16.24 -12.22
CA LEU A 108 4.00 -15.73 -12.48
C LEU A 108 3.92 -14.20 -12.46
N ILE A 109 5.04 -13.51 -12.22
CA ILE A 109 5.10 -12.05 -12.18
C ILE A 109 5.51 -11.51 -13.55
N GLU A 110 4.58 -10.84 -14.23
CA GLU A 110 4.82 -10.25 -15.56
C GLU A 110 5.73 -9.00 -15.48
N ASP A 111 5.48 -8.13 -14.50
CA ASP A 111 6.27 -6.91 -14.27
C ASP A 111 6.54 -6.73 -12.77
N ALA A 112 7.77 -6.99 -12.34
CA ALA A 112 8.15 -6.94 -10.93
C ALA A 112 7.97 -5.55 -10.29
N PRO A 113 8.38 -4.42 -10.93
CA PRO A 113 8.12 -3.09 -10.40
C PRO A 113 6.63 -2.78 -10.18
N THR A 114 5.76 -3.12 -11.12
CA THR A 114 4.30 -2.94 -10.95
C THR A 114 3.76 -3.84 -9.84
N TYR A 115 4.18 -5.11 -9.79
CA TYR A 115 3.76 -6.03 -8.74
C TYR A 115 4.15 -5.56 -7.33
N THR A 116 5.39 -5.08 -7.16
CA THR A 116 5.88 -4.50 -5.89
C THR A 116 5.09 -3.25 -5.52
N LEU A 117 4.81 -2.36 -6.48
CA LEU A 117 3.98 -1.18 -6.24
C LEU A 117 2.54 -1.55 -5.85
N ASP A 118 1.94 -2.51 -6.53
CA ASP A 118 0.56 -2.94 -6.27
C ASP A 118 0.43 -3.54 -4.86
N ASN A 119 1.38 -4.37 -4.43
CA ASN A 119 1.44 -4.87 -3.06
C ASN A 119 1.61 -3.74 -2.03
N ALA A 120 2.44 -2.74 -2.32
CA ALA A 120 2.58 -1.56 -1.46
C ALA A 120 1.26 -0.77 -1.35
N LEU A 121 0.57 -0.53 -2.46
CA LEU A 121 -0.70 0.19 -2.48
C LEU A 121 -1.78 -0.57 -1.70
N LEU A 122 -1.85 -1.89 -1.85
CA LEU A 122 -2.79 -2.74 -1.11
C LEU A 122 -2.52 -2.72 0.40
N LEU A 123 -1.25 -2.80 0.81
CA LEU A 123 -0.86 -2.73 2.22
C LEU A 123 -1.20 -1.38 2.83
N LEU A 124 -0.82 -0.27 2.18
CA LEU A 124 -1.13 1.08 2.67
C LEU A 124 -2.63 1.32 2.76
N TYR A 125 -3.40 0.79 1.81
CA TYR A 125 -4.85 0.91 1.83
C TYR A 125 -5.45 0.15 3.01
N ALA A 126 -5.04 -1.10 3.22
CA ALA A 126 -5.54 -1.92 4.32
C ALA A 126 -5.17 -1.30 5.68
N VAL A 127 -3.93 -0.81 5.84
CA VAL A 127 -3.49 -0.10 7.05
C VAL A 127 -4.32 1.17 7.29
N GLY A 128 -4.60 1.94 6.23
CA GLY A 128 -5.47 3.11 6.32
C GLY A 128 -6.86 2.76 6.85
N LEU A 129 -7.47 1.68 6.36
CA LEU A 129 -8.77 1.19 6.85
C LEU A 129 -8.72 0.68 8.29
N ILE A 130 -7.60 0.07 8.71
CA ILE A 130 -7.46 -0.51 10.05
C ILE A 130 -7.28 0.60 11.10
N ALA A 131 -6.47 1.61 10.80
CA ALA A 131 -5.93 2.51 11.80
C ALA A 131 -6.32 3.99 11.63
N SER A 132 -6.85 4.41 10.47
CA SER A 132 -7.25 5.81 10.23
C SER A 132 -8.77 5.98 10.19
N PRO A 133 -9.44 6.16 11.34
CA PRO A 133 -10.88 6.43 11.37
C PRO A 133 -11.23 7.75 10.67
N ASP A 134 -10.30 8.71 10.65
CA ASP A 134 -10.50 10.03 10.03
C ASP A 134 -10.58 9.94 8.49
N ASP A 135 -9.98 8.91 7.89
CA ASP A 135 -9.98 8.67 6.45
C ASP A 135 -10.89 7.52 6.02
N GLU A 136 -11.57 6.83 6.96
CA GLU A 136 -12.39 5.64 6.71
C GLU A 136 -13.43 5.89 5.61
N GLN A 137 -14.17 7.00 5.70
CA GLN A 137 -15.17 7.37 4.70
C GLN A 137 -14.55 7.55 3.31
N ALA A 138 -13.45 8.28 3.22
CA ALA A 138 -12.78 8.55 1.94
C ALA A 138 -12.17 7.27 1.34
N LEU A 139 -11.65 6.39 2.19
CA LEU A 139 -11.16 5.09 1.77
C LEU A 139 -12.32 4.23 1.25
N ASP A 140 -13.42 4.12 1.99
CA ASP A 140 -14.56 3.27 1.59
C ASP A 140 -15.22 3.74 0.28
N GLU A 141 -15.35 5.05 0.07
CA GLU A 141 -15.78 5.64 -1.23
C GLU A 141 -14.85 5.23 -2.40
N HIS A 142 -13.64 4.80 -2.08
CA HIS A 142 -12.60 4.40 -3.01
C HIS A 142 -12.21 2.93 -2.93
N ARG A 143 -13.06 2.09 -2.33
CA ARG A 143 -12.87 0.62 -2.24
C ARG A 143 -12.70 -0.07 -3.58
N GLY A 144 -13.19 0.53 -4.67
CA GLY A 144 -12.94 0.04 -6.03
C GLY A 144 -11.44 0.00 -6.41
N PHE A 145 -10.60 0.84 -5.80
CA PHE A 145 -9.16 0.91 -6.11
C PHE A 145 -8.40 -0.38 -5.78
N PRO A 146 -8.37 -0.88 -4.53
CA PRO A 146 -7.71 -2.15 -4.21
C PRO A 146 -8.35 -3.34 -4.94
N LEU A 147 -9.66 -3.32 -5.17
CA LEU A 147 -10.35 -4.40 -5.90
C LEU A 147 -9.96 -4.46 -7.38
N GLN A 148 -9.71 -3.31 -8.00
CA GLN A 148 -9.22 -3.25 -9.39
C GLN A 148 -7.80 -3.80 -9.51
N ILE A 149 -6.92 -3.48 -8.54
CA ILE A 149 -5.57 -4.05 -8.47
C ILE A 149 -5.67 -5.58 -8.38
N LEU A 150 -6.34 -6.11 -7.36
CA LEU A 150 -6.50 -7.56 -7.17
C LEU A 150 -7.21 -8.24 -8.35
N GLY A 151 -8.16 -7.56 -8.97
CA GLY A 151 -8.85 -8.04 -10.17
C GLY A 151 -7.93 -8.26 -11.37
N SER A 152 -6.84 -7.48 -11.47
CA SER A 152 -5.81 -7.65 -12.51
C SER A 152 -4.98 -8.92 -12.30
N TYR A 153 -4.86 -9.37 -11.05
CA TYR A 153 -4.18 -10.62 -10.65
C TYR A 153 -5.15 -11.79 -10.42
N ARG A 154 -6.40 -11.69 -10.91
CA ARG A 154 -7.43 -12.70 -10.66
C ARG A 154 -7.02 -14.12 -11.08
N LYS A 155 -6.38 -14.26 -12.25
CA LYS A 155 -5.92 -15.55 -12.77
C LYS A 155 -4.80 -16.17 -11.91
N PRO A 156 -3.67 -15.48 -11.64
CA PRO A 156 -2.60 -16.07 -10.83
C PRO A 156 -3.00 -16.27 -9.35
N LEU A 157 -4.00 -15.55 -8.85
CA LEU A 157 -4.54 -15.72 -7.48
C LEU A 157 -5.70 -16.72 -7.37
N ASP A 158 -6.12 -17.36 -8.48
CA ASP A 158 -7.27 -18.28 -8.54
C ASP A 158 -8.61 -17.70 -7.99
N LEU A 159 -8.87 -16.43 -8.31
CA LEU A 159 -10.06 -15.67 -7.86
C LEU A 159 -11.21 -15.65 -8.86
#